data_AF-C9RFJ2-F1
#
_entry.id   AF-C9RFJ2-F1
#
_cell.length_a   1.000
_cell.length_b   1.000
_cell.length_c   1.000
_cell.angle_alpha   90.00
_cell.angle_beta   90.00
_cell.angle_gamma   90.00
#
_symmetry.space_group_name_H-M   'P 1'
#
loop_
_entity.id
_entity.type
_entity.pdbx_description
1 polymer ?
#
loop_
_entity_poly.entity_id
_entity_poly.type
_entity_poly.pdbx_seq_one_letter_code
_entity_poly.pdbx_strand_id
1 'polypeptide(L)'
;MDLFNLNLSIVLFIIGNFVGLEYSYRRYTTPYAEKKIDKIALILSVVGGLLINTPLYAVGCFLIGFPLGMRPGYGRIEFVVGGIIALLTYLILNSY
;
A
#
# COMPACT_ATOMS: atom_id res chain seq x y z
N MET A 1 12.72 4.29 15.56
CA MET A 1 12.41 2.94 15.04
C MET A 1 13.57 2.03 15.38
N ASP A 2 13.28 0.80 15.83
CA ASP A 2 14.30 -0.22 16.02
C ASP A 2 14.68 -0.87 14.68
N LEU A 3 15.95 -1.29 14.54
CA LEU A 3 16.50 -1.87 13.31
C LEU A 3 15.74 -3.12 12.88
N PHE A 4 15.34 -3.95 13.85
CA PHE A 4 14.55 -5.16 13.61
C PHE A 4 13.21 -4.83 12.93
N ASN A 5 12.46 -3.89 13.50
CA ASN A 5 11.14 -3.52 12.98
C ASN A 5 11.22 -2.83 11.60
N LEU A 6 12.32 -2.11 11.33
CA LEU A 6 12.57 -1.54 10.01
C LEU A 6 12.82 -2.63 8.96
N ASN A 7 13.67 -3.61 9.25
CA ASN A 7 13.89 -4.76 8.38
C ASN A 7 12.61 -5.56 8.15
N LEU A 8 11.83 -5.80 9.21
CA LEU A 8 10.54 -6.47 9.12
C LEU A 8 9.57 -5.72 8.19
N SER A 9 9.54 -4.38 8.27
CA SER A 9 8.70 -3.54 7.42
C SER A 9 9.09 -3.62 5.95
N ILE A 10 10.39 -3.69 5.65
CA ILE A 10 10.90 -3.88 4.29
C ILE A 10 10.48 -5.26 3.75
N VAL A 11 10.67 -6.32 4.54
CA VAL A 11 10.26 -7.68 4.16
C VAL A 11 8.75 -7.73 3.91
N LEU A 12 7.95 -7.19 4.81
CA LEU A 12 6.50 -7.12 4.68
C LEU A 12 6.06 -6.29 3.47
N PHE A 13 6.73 -5.17 3.19
CA PHE A 13 6.47 -4.38 1.99
C PHE A 13 6.71 -5.20 0.71
N ILE A 14 7.82 -5.93 0.65
CA ILE A 14 8.17 -6.81 -0.48
C ILE A 14 7.12 -7.92 -0.64
N ILE A 15 6.73 -8.57 0.45
CA ILE A 15 5.68 -9.61 0.43
C ILE A 15 4.36 -9.01 -0.06
N GLY A 16 3.97 -7.83 0.43
CA GLY A 16 2.79 -7.11 -0.03
C GLY A 16 2.80 -6.89 -1.54
N ASN A 17 3.95 -6.53 -2.11
CA ASN A 17 4.11 -6.37 -3.55
C ASN A 17 3.85 -7.70 -4.31
N PHE A 18 4.44 -8.81 -3.86
CA PHE A 18 4.21 -10.12 -4.49
C PHE A 18 2.74 -10.54 -4.44
N VAL A 19 2.07 -10.31 -3.30
CA VAL A 19 0.64 -10.62 -3.15
C VAL A 19 -0.21 -9.74 -4.06
N GLY A 20 0.09 -8.44 -4.14
CA GLY A 20 -0.58 -7.51 -5.05
C GLY A 20 -0.40 -7.89 -6.53
N LEU A 21 0.80 -8.35 -6.88
CA LEU A 21 1.10 -8.85 -8.22
C LEU A 21 0.23 -10.07 -8.51
N GLU A 22 0.29 -11.12 -7.69
CA GLU A 22 -0.49 -12.34 -7.88
C GLU A 22 -1.99 -12.05 -7.97
N TYR A 23 -2.51 -11.20 -7.08
CA TYR A 23 -3.90 -10.76 -7.08
C TYR A 23 -4.29 -10.14 -8.42
N SER A 24 -3.50 -9.19 -8.92
CA SER A 24 -3.77 -8.53 -10.20
C SER A 24 -3.68 -9.50 -11.39
N TYR A 25 -2.81 -10.51 -11.32
CA TYR A 25 -2.69 -11.58 -12.32
C TYR A 25 -3.95 -12.45 -12.39
N ARG A 26 -4.54 -12.78 -11.24
CA ARG A 26 -5.75 -13.61 -11.16
C ARG A 26 -7.02 -12.83 -11.49
N ARG A 27 -7.08 -11.55 -11.12
CA ARG A 27 -8.30 -10.74 -11.23
C ARG A 27 -8.50 -10.14 -12.62
N TYR A 28 -7.41 -9.75 -13.28
CA TYR A 28 -7.46 -9.01 -14.55
C TYR A 28 -6.89 -9.84 -15.70
N THR A 29 -7.69 -10.00 -16.75
CA THR A 29 -7.34 -10.76 -17.95
C THR A 29 -6.39 -10.00 -18.88
N THR A 30 -6.57 -8.68 -18.97
CA THR A 30 -5.73 -7.84 -19.83
C THR A 30 -4.61 -7.17 -19.03
N PRO A 31 -3.37 -7.16 -19.54
CA PRO A 31 -2.35 -6.27 -19.03
C PRO A 31 -2.71 -4.83 -19.45
N TYR A 32 -2.46 -3.84 -18.60
CA TYR A 32 -2.63 -2.40 -18.92
C TYR A 32 -4.07 -1.93 -19.20
N ALA A 33 -5.13 -2.43 -18.53
CA ALA A 33 -6.40 -1.72 -18.59
C ALA A 33 -6.31 -0.41 -17.79
N GLU A 34 -5.97 0.67 -18.48
CA GLU A 34 -5.82 1.98 -17.87
C GLU A 34 -7.16 2.46 -17.27
N LYS A 35 -7.08 3.04 -16.06
CA LYS A 35 -8.14 3.81 -15.36
C LYS A 35 -9.21 3.02 -14.61
N LYS A 36 -9.05 1.72 -14.39
CA LYS A 36 -9.98 1.00 -13.50
C LYS A 36 -9.48 1.09 -12.05
N ILE A 37 -10.24 1.80 -11.21
CA ILE A 37 -9.99 1.84 -9.77
C ILE A 37 -10.37 0.48 -9.17
N ASP A 38 -9.42 -0.16 -8.51
CA ASP A 38 -9.65 -1.39 -7.76
C ASP A 38 -10.06 -1.04 -6.33
N LYS A 39 -11.31 -1.35 -5.99
CA LYS A 39 -11.88 -1.05 -4.66
C LYS A 39 -11.12 -1.76 -3.53
N ILE A 40 -10.64 -2.97 -3.76
CA ILE A 40 -9.92 -3.75 -2.74
C ILE A 40 -8.55 -3.13 -2.51
N ALA A 41 -7.82 -2.84 -3.59
CA ALA A 41 -6.52 -2.18 -3.51
C ALA A 41 -6.64 -0.77 -2.88
N LEU A 42 -7.72 -0.04 -3.17
CA LEU A 42 -7.99 1.26 -2.57
C LEU A 42 -8.21 1.15 -1.06
N ILE A 43 -9.06 0.23 -0.59
CA ILE A 43 -9.31 0.01 0.84
C ILE A 43 -8.01 -0.37 1.56
N LEU A 44 -7.24 -1.31 0.99
CA LEU A 44 -5.95 -1.73 1.53
C LEU A 44 -4.98 -0.54 1.62
N SER A 45 -4.93 0.31 0.59
CA SER A 45 -4.06 1.48 0.58
C SER A 45 -4.45 2.54 1.61
N VAL A 46 -5.75 2.82 1.75
CA VAL A 46 -6.29 3.75 2.77
C VAL A 46 -5.94 3.26 4.18
N VAL A 47 -6.24 1.99 4.47
CA VAL A 47 -5.95 1.40 5.78
C VAL A 47 -4.44 1.36 6.04
N GLY A 48 -3.65 1.01 5.03
CA GLY A 48 -2.19 1.02 5.13
C GLY A 48 -1.63 2.40 5.41
N GLY A 49 -2.15 3.44 4.75
CA GLY A 49 -1.73 4.83 4.94
C GLY A 49 -2.01 5.35 6.35
N LEU A 50 -3.17 5.00 6.92
CA LEU A 50 -3.49 5.32 8.32
C LEU A 50 -2.52 4.62 9.29
N LEU A 51 -2.18 3.36 9.03
CA LEU A 51 -1.35 2.55 9.92
C LEU A 51 0.14 2.93 9.91
N ILE A 52 0.65 3.56 8.85
CA ILE A 52 2.07 3.97 8.74
C ILE A 52 2.53 4.85 9.90
N ASN A 53 1.67 5.73 10.41
CA ASN A 53 2.02 6.65 11.51
C ASN A 53 1.75 6.07 12.90
N THR A 54 1.41 4.79 12.99
CA THR A 54 1.10 4.09 14.23
C THR A 54 2.20 3.09 14.59
N PRO A 55 2.22 2.51 15.80
CA PRO A 55 3.13 1.42 16.14
C PRO A 55 3.03 0.20 15.22
N LEU A 56 1.94 0.08 14.44
CA LEU A 56 1.68 -0.99 13.48
C LEU A 56 2.21 -0.67 12.06
N TYR A 57 3.15 0.26 11.93
CA TYR A 57 3.69 0.71 10.64
C TYR A 57 4.18 -0.42 9.72
N ALA A 58 4.69 -1.52 10.27
CA ALA A 58 5.14 -2.68 9.49
C ALA A 58 3.99 -3.33 8.70
N VAL A 59 2.79 -3.39 9.31
CA VAL A 59 1.57 -3.84 8.64
C VAL A 59 1.09 -2.78 7.64
N GLY A 60 1.22 -1.50 7.97
CA GLY A 60 0.96 -0.40 7.04
C GLY A 60 1.78 -0.51 5.76
N CYS A 61 3.08 -0.83 5.89
CA CYS A 61 3.98 -1.09 4.77
C CYS A 61 3.54 -2.29 3.92
N PHE A 62 3.12 -3.40 4.53
CA PHE A 62 2.54 -4.53 3.79
C PHE A 62 1.35 -4.11 2.92
N LEU A 63 0.40 -3.40 3.53
CA LEU A 63 -0.85 -3.00 2.89
C LEU A 63 -0.66 -1.96 1.78
N ILE A 64 0.30 -1.04 1.94
CA ILE A 64 0.69 -0.08 0.90
C ILE A 64 1.54 -0.74 -0.19
N GLY A 65 2.33 -1.75 0.14
CA GLY A 65 3.07 -2.53 -0.86
C GLY A 65 2.16 -3.28 -1.83
N PHE A 66 0.97 -3.67 -1.38
CA PHE A 66 -0.02 -4.37 -2.23
C PHE A 66 -0.40 -3.62 -3.51
N PRO A 67 -0.97 -2.39 -3.46
CA PRO A 67 -1.33 -1.64 -4.67
C PRO A 67 -0.10 -1.30 -5.54
N LEU A 68 1.08 -1.11 -4.93
CA LEU A 68 2.31 -0.85 -5.69
C LEU A 68 2.74 -2.06 -6.53
N GLY A 69 2.60 -3.27 -5.98
CA GLY A 69 3.00 -4.51 -6.64
C GLY A 69 2.03 -5.00 -7.71
N MET A 70 0.87 -4.36 -7.86
CA MET A 70 -0.07 -4.72 -8.92
C MET A 70 0.55 -4.52 -10.30
N ARG A 71 0.08 -5.30 -11.29
CA ARG A 71 0.49 -5.17 -12.69
C ARG A 71 0.39 -3.70 -13.17
N PRO A 72 1.30 -3.27 -14.06
CA PRO A 72 1.22 -1.96 -14.70
C PRO A 72 -0.18 -1.69 -15.29
N GLY A 73 -0.71 -0.51 -14.97
CA GLY A 73 -2.07 -0.09 -15.33
C GLY A 73 -3.08 -0.14 -14.17
N TYR A 74 -2.77 -0.89 -13.10
CA TYR A 74 -3.60 -0.99 -11.89
C TYR A 74 -2.82 -0.56 -10.65
N GLY A 75 -3.51 -0.20 -9.56
CA GLY A 75 -2.92 0.00 -8.24
C GLY A 75 -2.15 1.32 -8.04
N ARG A 76 -1.70 1.98 -9.11
CA ARG A 76 -0.94 3.24 -9.02
C ARG A 76 -1.72 4.37 -8.36
N ILE A 77 -2.99 4.54 -8.73
CA ILE A 77 -3.83 5.61 -8.18
C ILE A 77 -4.10 5.33 -6.70
N GLU A 78 -4.41 4.08 -6.39
CA GLU A 78 -4.67 3.60 -5.04
C GLU A 78 -3.47 3.82 -4.14
N PHE A 79 -2.27 3.45 -4.58
CA PHE A 79 -1.01 3.69 -3.87
C PHE A 79 -0.80 5.19 -3.58
N VAL A 80 -1.03 6.05 -4.57
CA VAL A 80 -0.92 7.51 -4.39
C VAL A 80 -1.93 8.01 -3.35
N VAL A 81 -3.17 7.51 -3.38
CA VAL A 81 -4.19 7.85 -2.38
C VAL A 81 -3.75 7.44 -0.98
N GLY A 82 -3.23 6.22 -0.80
CA GLY A 82 -2.68 5.78 0.49
C GLY A 82 -1.50 6.62 0.96
N GLY A 83 -0.61 7.01 0.05
CA GLY A 83 0.51 7.91 0.35
C GLY A 83 0.06 9.31 0.80
N ILE A 84 -0.94 9.89 0.13
CA ILE A 84 -1.55 11.17 0.55
C ILE A 84 -2.16 11.05 1.94
N ILE A 85 -2.88 9.95 2.21
CA ILE A 85 -3.49 9.71 3.53
C ILE A 85 -2.43 9.56 4.61
N ALA A 86 -1.33 8.85 4.34
CA ALA A 86 -0.21 8.73 5.27
C ALA A 86 0.39 10.11 5.58
N LEU A 87 0.57 10.95 4.57
CA LEU A 87 1.08 12.31 4.74
C LEU A 87 0.12 13.20 5.54
N LEU A 88 -1.18 13.17 5.23
CA LEU A 88 -2.19 13.93 5.98
C LEU A 88 -2.25 13.48 7.44
N THR A 89 -2.22 12.16 7.68
CA THR A 89 -2.25 11.60 9.04
C THR A 89 -1.02 12.03 9.84
N TYR A 90 0.16 12.03 9.20
CA TYR A 90 1.39 12.54 9.81
C TYR A 90 1.26 14.02 10.20
N LEU A 91 0.78 14.86 9.27
CA LEU A 91 0.60 16.30 9.53
C LEU A 91 -0.38 16.56 10.68
N ILE A 92 -1.49 15.83 10.73
CA ILE A 92 -2.47 15.95 11.81
C ILE A 92 -1.84 15.56 13.14
N LEU A 93 -1.14 14.42 13.19
CA LEU A 93 -0.54 13.93 14.43
C LEU A 93 0.58 14.83 14.96
N ASN A 94 1.29 15.53 14.07
CA ASN A 94 2.40 16.42 14.41
C ASN A 94 1.98 17.91 14.59
N SER A 95 0.72 18.25 14.35
CA SER A 95 0.19 19.61 14.56
C SER A 95 -0.39 19.83 15.96
N TYR A 96 -0.46 18.78 16.78
CA TYR A 96 -0.82 18.81 18.20
C TYR A 96 0.42 18.60 19.07
#